data_AF-A0A957L5Y0-F1
#
_entry.id   AF-A0A957L5Y0-F1
#
_cell.length_a   1.000
_cell.length_b   1.000
_cell.length_c   1.000
_cell.angle_alpha   90.00
_cell.angle_beta   90.00
_cell.angle_gamma   90.00
#
_symmetry.space_group_name_H-M   'P 1'
#
loop_
_entity.id
_entity.type
_entity.pdbx_description
1 polymer ?
#
loop_
_entity_poly.entity_id
_entity_poly.type
_entity_poly.pdbx_seq_one_letter_code
_entity_poly.pdbx_strand_id
1 'polypeptide(L)' 'MSAASRYIKSLGRLQWVIENQSKDLNHADSMLQPPFQGNCLNWNLGHIMVYREQNLGRLDGESAY' A
#
# COMPACT_ATOMS: atom_id res chain seq x y z
N MET A 1 -9.04 0.22 23.19
CA MET A 1 -9.14 0.28 21.71
C MET A 1 -9.59 -1.08 21.18
N SER A 2 -10.61 -1.11 20.31
CA SER A 2 -11.04 -2.34 19.61
C SER A 2 -10.01 -2.80 18.57
N ALA A 3 -10.13 -4.05 18.09
CA ALA A 3 -9.31 -4.55 16.99
C ALA A 3 -9.45 -3.68 15.72
N ALA A 4 -10.68 -3.32 15.36
CA ALA A 4 -10.98 -2.41 14.25
C ALA A 4 -10.25 -1.06 14.39
N SER A 5 -10.28 -0.44 15.59
CA SER A 5 -9.61 0.85 15.81
C SER A 5 -8.08 0.76 15.71
N ARG A 6 -7.46 -0.36 16.09
CA ARG A 6 -6.02 -0.59 15.90
C ARG A 6 -5.66 -0.78 14.43
N TYR A 7 -6.52 -1.48 13.70
CA TYR A 7 -6.33 -1.71 12.27
C TYR A 7 -6.39 -0.39 11.49
N ILE A 8 -7.43 0.42 11.72
CA ILE A 8 -7.59 1.75 11.09
C ILE A 8 -6.39 2.66 11.39
N LYS A 9 -5.95 2.72 12.64
CA LYS A 9 -4.74 3.49 13.01
C LYS A 9 -3.48 3.00 12.28
N SER A 10 -3.35 1.69 12.12
CA SER A 10 -2.21 1.09 11.41
C SER A 10 -2.24 1.44 9.93
N LEU A 11 -3.40 1.39 9.28
CA LEU A 11 -3.58 1.83 7.90
C LEU A 11 -3.22 3.31 7.73
N GLY A 12 -3.67 4.19 8.63
CA GLY A 12 -3.31 5.61 8.60
C GLY A 12 -1.81 5.86 8.71
N ARG A 13 -1.12 5.15 9.60
CA ARG A 13 0.35 5.23 9.71
C ARG A 13 1.05 4.74 8.45
N LEU A 14 0.60 3.62 7.86
CA LEU A 14 1.19 3.09 6.63
C LEU A 14 0.99 4.03 5.45
N GLN A 15 -0.19 4.66 5.35
CA GLN A 15 -0.46 5.70 4.36
C GLN A 15 0.49 6.89 4.51
N TRP A 16 0.65 7.39 5.74
CA TRP A 16 1.60 8.47 6.04
C TRP A 16 3.03 8.10 5.64
N VAL A 17 3.48 6.87 5.92
CA VAL A 17 4.82 6.41 5.49
C VAL A 17 4.95 6.43 3.98
N ILE A 18 3.97 5.87 3.24
CA ILE A 18 3.99 5.86 1.78
C ILE A 18 4.12 7.29 1.24
N GLU A 19 3.27 8.21 1.70
CA GLU A 19 3.26 9.60 1.23
C GLU A 19 4.59 10.33 1.50
N ASN A 20 5.19 10.12 2.67
CA ASN A 20 6.46 10.76 3.01
C ASN A 20 7.65 10.14 2.28
N GLN A 21 7.64 8.81 2.05
CA GLN A 21 8.72 8.13 1.34
C GLN A 21 8.64 8.31 -0.18
N SER A 22 7.44 8.56 -0.72
CA SER A 22 7.25 8.89 -2.13
C SER A 22 7.27 10.39 -2.40
N LYS A 23 7.52 11.21 -1.38
CA LYS A 23 7.51 12.66 -1.52
C LYS A 23 8.58 13.09 -2.52
N ASP A 24 8.20 13.95 -3.45
CA ASP A 24 9.06 14.52 -4.50
C ASP A 24 9.59 13.50 -5.53
N LEU A 25 9.18 12.23 -5.45
CA LEU A 25 9.48 11.23 -6.48
C LEU A 25 8.54 11.41 -7.67
N ASN A 26 9.12 11.37 -8.88
CA ASN A 26 8.35 11.30 -10.10
C ASN A 26 8.07 9.84 -10.52
N HIS A 27 7.35 9.66 -11.62
CA HIS A 27 7.03 8.32 -12.14
C HIS A 27 8.28 7.51 -12.56
N ALA A 28 9.28 8.15 -13.16
CA ALA A 28 10.51 7.46 -13.54
C ALA A 28 11.29 6.98 -12.31
N ASP A 29 11.34 7.80 -11.24
CA ASP A 29 11.99 7.42 -9.97
C ASP A 29 11.32 6.19 -9.35
N SER A 30 9.98 6.12 -9.39
CA SER A 30 9.25 4.97 -8.83
C SER A 30 9.42 3.68 -9.62
N MET A 31 9.86 3.76 -10.88
CA MET A 31 10.12 2.61 -11.76
C MET A 31 11.55 2.06 -11.64
N LEU A 32 12.46 2.75 -10.94
CA LEU A 32 13.83 2.28 -10.71
C LEU A 32 13.85 0.93 -9.99
N GLN A 33 14.70 0.02 -10.49
CA GLN A 33 14.93 -1.28 -9.87
C GLN A 33 16.00 -1.17 -8.77
N PRO A 34 15.82 -1.83 -7.62
CA PRO A 34 16.85 -1.87 -6.59
C PRO A 34 18.09 -2.64 -7.07
N PRO A 35 19.29 -2.38 -6.50
CA PRO A 35 20.53 -3.11 -6.83
C PRO A 35 20.59 -4.52 -6.20
N PHE A 36 19.43 -5.10 -5.89
CA PHE A 36 19.24 -6.43 -5.31
C PHE A 36 17.93 -7.02 -5.85
N GLN A 37 17.67 -8.31 -5.60
CA GLN A 37 16.46 -8.96 -6.09
C GLN A 37 15.22 -8.41 -5.37
N GLY A 38 14.56 -7.44 -5.99
CA GLY A 38 13.36 -6.80 -5.48
C GLY A 38 12.63 -6.07 -6.61
N ASN A 39 11.40 -5.65 -6.33
CA ASN A 39 10.58 -4.91 -7.28
C ASN A 39 10.74 -3.40 -7.08
N CYS A 40 10.49 -2.64 -8.14
CA CYS A 40 10.45 -1.17 -8.07
C CYS A 40 9.33 -0.68 -7.13
N LEU A 41 9.43 0.59 -6.71
CA LEU A 41 8.45 1.21 -5.83
C LEU A 41 7.04 1.16 -6.44
N ASN A 42 6.91 1.46 -7.73
CA ASN A 42 5.62 1.46 -8.43
C ASN A 42 4.91 0.10 -8.36
N TRP A 43 5.67 -0.99 -8.54
CA TRP A 43 5.13 -2.34 -8.39
C TRP A 43 4.65 -2.59 -6.96
N ASN A 44 5.46 -2.23 -5.95
CA ASN A 44 5.09 -2.44 -4.55
C ASN A 44 3.83 -1.65 -4.16
N LEU A 45 3.71 -0.40 -4.61
CA LEU A 45 2.50 0.42 -4.39
C LEU A 45 1.26 -0.18 -5.06
N GLY A 46 1.40 -0.72 -6.27
CA GLY A 46 0.32 -1.44 -6.96
C GLY A 46 -0.17 -2.65 -6.17
N HIS A 47 0.75 -3.47 -5.65
CA HIS A 47 0.38 -4.63 -4.80
C HIS A 47 -0.31 -4.21 -3.50
N ILE A 48 0.17 -3.17 -2.84
CA ILE A 48 -0.48 -2.61 -1.64
C ILE A 48 -1.92 -2.18 -1.96
N MET A 49 -2.14 -1.54 -3.11
CA MET A 49 -3.47 -1.11 -3.55
C MET A 49 -4.41 -2.30 -3.74
N VAL A 50 -3.97 -3.33 -4.48
CA VAL A 50 -4.76 -4.55 -4.71
C VAL A 50 -5.16 -5.19 -3.39
N TYR A 51 -4.23 -5.43 -2.46
CA TYR A 51 -4.59 -6.03 -1.18
C TYR A 51 -5.52 -5.16 -0.33
N ARG A 52 -5.42 -3.83 -0.43
CA ARG A 52 -6.35 -2.93 0.27
C ARG A 52 -7.76 -3.04 -0.30
N GLU A 53 -7.90 -3.03 -1.62
CA GLU A 53 -9.18 -3.26 -2.30
C GLU A 53 -9.77 -4.61 -1.91
N GLN A 54 -9.01 -5.69 -2.01
CA GLN A 54 -9.48 -7.03 -1.65
C GLN A 54 -9.93 -7.12 -0.18
N ASN A 55 -9.27 -6.41 0.72
CA ASN A 55 -9.67 -6.36 2.13
C ASN A 55 -10.97 -5.58 2.33
N LEU A 56 -11.18 -4.49 1.59
CA LEU A 56 -12.43 -3.75 1.61
C LEU A 56 -13.58 -4.58 1.05
N GLY A 57 -13.39 -5.24 -0.09
CA GLY A 57 -14.39 -6.16 -0.66
C GLY A 57 -14.82 -7.24 0.35
N ARG A 58 -13.86 -7.85 1.06
CA ARG A 58 -14.16 -8.81 2.13
C ARG A 58 -14.99 -8.23 3.29
N LEU A 59 -14.84 -6.94 3.60
CA LEU A 59 -15.64 -6.27 4.63
C LEU A 59 -17.05 -5.93 4.12
N ASP A 60 -17.16 -5.55 2.85
CA ASP A 60 -18.43 -5.21 2.19
C ASP A 60 -19.23 -6.45 1.75
N GLY A 61 -18.67 -7.65 1.91
CA GLY A 61 -19.30 -8.91 1.51
C GLY A 61 -19.18 -9.20 0.01
N GLU A 62 -18.39 -8.42 -0.71
CA GLU A 62 -18.04 -8.68 -2.11
C GLU A 62 -16.86 -9.65 -2.16
N SER A 63 -16.99 -10.75 -2.92
CA SER A 63 -15.86 -11.66 -3.13
C SER A 63 -14.81 -10.94 -3.96
N ALA A 64 -13.69 -10.57 -3.33
CA ALA A 64 -12.50 -10.20 -4.04
C ALA A 64 -12.01 -11.43 -4.82
N TYR A 65 -12.00 -11.34 -6.17
CA TYR A 65 -11.59 -12.40 -7.10
C TYR A 65 -10.33 -13.16 -6.66
#